data_AF-A0A355F211-F1
#
_entry.id   AF-A0A355F211-F1
#
_cell.length_a   1.000
_cell.length_b   1.000
_cell.length_c   1.000
_cell.angle_alpha   90.00
_cell.angle_beta   90.00
_cell.angle_gamma   90.00
#
_symmetry.space_group_name_H-M   'P 1'
#
loop_
_entity.id
_entity.type
_entity.pdbx_description
1 polymer ?
#
loop_
_entity_poly.entity_id
_entity_poly.type
_entity_poly.pdbx_seq_one_letter_code
_entity_poly.pdbx_strand_id
1 'polypeptide(L)'
;MKKISREDALEYHERGRKGKIQVVPTKPTATQWDLSLAYSPGVAYPCLEIEKDPLLAYRYTAKGNLVAVISNGTAVLGLGNIG
;
A
#
# COMPACT_ATOMS: atom_id res chain seq x y z
N MET A 1 9.93 -30.56 11.38
CA MET A 1 9.35 -29.21 11.19
C MET A 1 8.71 -28.76 12.50
N LYS A 2 8.91 -27.50 12.90
CA LYS A 2 8.26 -26.94 14.09
C LYS A 2 6.75 -26.81 13.81
N LYS A 3 5.89 -27.24 14.74
CA LYS A 3 4.43 -27.02 14.64
C LYS A 3 4.12 -25.56 14.99
N ILE A 4 3.20 -24.93 14.27
CA ILE A 4 2.72 -23.58 14.55
C ILE A 4 1.83 -23.65 15.80
N SER A 5 2.13 -22.86 16.83
CA SER A 5 1.27 -22.69 18.01
C SER A 5 0.36 -21.46 17.85
N ARG A 6 -0.70 -21.40 18.66
CA ARG A 6 -1.60 -20.25 18.72
C ARG A 6 -0.85 -19.01 19.19
N GLU A 7 -0.01 -19.17 20.19
CA GLU A 7 0.79 -18.12 20.80
C GLU A 7 1.80 -17.56 19.81
N ASP A 8 2.49 -18.41 19.03
CA ASP A 8 3.39 -17.97 17.95
C ASP A 8 2.66 -17.08 16.94
N ALA A 9 1.44 -17.46 16.54
CA ALA A 9 0.66 -16.69 15.57
C ALA A 9 0.19 -15.33 16.13
N LEU A 10 -0.19 -15.28 17.40
CA LEU A 10 -0.61 -14.03 18.06
C LEU A 10 0.59 -13.09 18.26
N GLU A 11 1.70 -13.61 18.80
CA GLU A 11 2.92 -12.82 19.01
C GLU A 11 3.44 -12.26 17.68
N TYR A 12 3.42 -13.05 16.61
CA TYR A 12 3.83 -12.61 15.27
C TYR A 12 3.06 -11.37 14.78
N HIS A 13 1.76 -11.26 15.09
CA HIS A 13 0.95 -10.11 14.68
C HIS A 13 1.03 -8.92 15.64
N GLU A 14 1.43 -9.13 16.90
CA GLU A 14 1.49 -8.10 17.94
C GLU A 14 2.87 -7.44 18.06
N ARG A 15 3.95 -8.22 17.91
CA ARG A 15 5.30 -7.78 18.27
C ARG A 15 5.85 -6.75 17.28
N GLY A 16 6.53 -5.73 17.81
CA GLY A 16 7.14 -4.66 17.01
C GLY A 16 6.08 -3.75 16.39
N ARG A 17 6.04 -3.68 15.06
CA ARG A 17 4.99 -2.94 14.34
C ARG A 17 3.80 -3.88 14.13
N LYS A 18 2.69 -3.61 14.83
CA LYS A 18 1.45 -4.40 14.75
C LYS A 18 0.92 -4.53 13.32
N GLY A 19 0.42 -5.71 12.99
CA GLY A 19 -0.08 -6.03 11.66
C GLY A 19 1.04 -6.47 10.69
N LYS A 20 0.71 -6.55 9.39
CA LYS A 20 1.61 -7.14 8.38
C LYS A 20 1.90 -6.24 7.18
N ILE A 21 1.31 -5.04 7.15
CA ILE A 21 1.45 -4.12 6.02
C ILE A 21 2.25 -2.89 6.41
N GLN A 22 3.01 -2.36 5.46
CA GLN A 22 3.68 -1.07 5.55
C GLN A 22 3.61 -0.35 4.20
N VAL A 23 3.67 0.97 4.23
CA VAL A 23 3.75 1.83 3.05
C VAL A 23 5.09 2.55 3.12
N VAL A 24 5.87 2.45 2.04
CA VAL A 24 7.21 3.02 1.95
C VAL A 24 7.33 3.78 0.63
N PRO A 25 7.90 5.00 0.61
CA PRO A 25 8.14 5.72 -0.63
C PRO A 25 9.03 4.93 -1.59
N THR A 26 8.68 4.94 -2.89
CA THR A 26 9.47 4.29 -3.95
C THR A 26 10.45 5.24 -4.65
N LYS A 27 10.43 6.53 -4.29
CA LYS A 27 11.28 7.59 -4.85
C LYS A 27 12.00 8.30 -3.69
N PRO A 28 13.17 8.93 -3.92
CA PRO A 28 13.85 9.73 -2.91
C PRO A 28 12.95 10.83 -2.36
N THR A 29 13.07 11.08 -1.05
CA THR A 29 12.32 12.12 -0.33
C THR A 29 13.17 12.73 0.81
N ALA A 30 14.49 12.81 0.62
CA ALA A 30 15.43 13.18 1.68
C ALA A 30 15.88 14.65 1.61
N THR A 31 15.84 15.26 0.43
CA THR A 31 16.31 16.63 0.20
C THR A 31 15.17 17.58 -0.16
N GLN A 32 15.41 18.89 -0.07
CA GLN A 32 14.46 19.90 -0.55
C GLN A 32 14.12 19.72 -2.03
N TRP A 33 15.11 19.33 -2.83
CA TRP A 33 14.92 19.00 -4.24
C TRP A 33 13.97 17.80 -4.42
N ASP A 34 14.22 16.71 -3.69
CA ASP A 34 13.37 15.51 -3.75
C ASP A 34 11.92 15.84 -3.35
N LEU A 35 11.73 16.63 -2.29
CA LEU A 35 10.40 17.04 -1.84
C LEU A 35 9.71 17.95 -2.86
N SER A 36 10.46 18.81 -3.55
CA SER A 36 9.93 19.67 -4.61
C SER A 36 9.44 18.88 -5.82
N LEU A 37 10.01 17.69 -6.06
CA LEU A 37 9.57 16.77 -7.12
C LEU A 37 8.42 15.85 -6.68
N ALA A 38 8.52 15.28 -5.47
CA ALA A 38 7.53 14.35 -4.92
C ALA A 38 6.22 15.04 -4.51
N TYR A 39 6.29 16.33 -4.22
CA TYR A 39 5.16 17.14 -3.80
C TYR A 39 5.14 18.47 -4.57
N SER A 40 4.75 19.57 -3.92
CA SER A 40 4.69 20.87 -4.56
C SER A 40 6.09 21.45 -4.79
N PRO A 41 6.36 22.05 -5.97
CA PRO A 41 5.44 22.24 -7.10
C PRO A 41 5.44 21.10 -8.15
N GLY A 42 6.39 20.17 -8.10
CA GLY A 42 6.65 19.19 -9.16
C GLY A 42 5.51 18.20 -9.43
N VAL A 43 4.72 17.84 -8.41
CA VAL A 43 3.57 16.95 -8.55
C VAL A 43 2.48 17.49 -9.48
N ALA A 44 2.46 18.80 -9.74
CA ALA A 44 1.48 19.41 -10.64
C ALA A 44 1.59 18.89 -12.08
N TYR A 45 2.81 18.59 -12.56
CA TYR A 45 3.03 18.14 -13.94
C TYR A 45 2.36 16.79 -14.25
N PRO A 46 2.59 15.70 -13.49
CA PRO A 46 1.86 14.46 -13.74
C PRO A 46 0.35 14.61 -13.54
N CYS A 47 -0.13 15.49 -12.65
CA CYS A 47 -1.57 15.78 -12.51
C CYS A 47 -2.16 16.38 -13.79
N LEU A 48 -1.53 17.41 -14.36
CA LEU A 48 -1.98 18.06 -15.59
C LEU A 48 -1.91 17.12 -16.80
N GLU A 49 -0.92 16.24 -16.86
CA GLU A 49 -0.85 15.22 -17.92
C GLU A 49 -1.98 14.18 -17.78
N ILE A 50 -2.30 13.75 -16.56
CA ILE A 50 -3.43 12.82 -16.30
C ILE A 50 -4.78 13.49 -16.58
N GLU A 51 -4.92 14.79 -16.32
CA GLU A 51 -6.12 15.56 -16.67
C GLU A 51 -6.37 15.55 -18.19
N LYS A 52 -5.31 15.74 -18.99
CA LYS A 52 -5.38 15.69 -20.46
C LYS A 52 -5.65 14.29 -20.99
N ASP A 53 -4.99 13.28 -20.41
CA ASP A 53 -5.18 11.86 -20.77
C ASP A 53 -5.24 10.98 -19.51
N PRO A 54 -6.44 10.55 -19.10
CA PRO A 54 -6.64 9.70 -17.92
C PRO A 54 -5.87 8.37 -17.93
N LEU A 55 -5.47 7.86 -19.11
CA LEU A 55 -4.69 6.62 -19.20
C LEU A 55 -3.25 6.80 -18.71
N LEU A 56 -2.73 8.02 -18.70
CA LEU A 56 -1.40 8.33 -18.14
C LEU A 56 -1.32 8.07 -16.63
N ALA A 57 -2.45 7.87 -15.93
CA ALA A 57 -2.46 7.41 -14.56
C ALA A 57 -1.72 6.07 -14.38
N TYR A 58 -1.74 5.18 -15.38
CA TYR A 58 -0.98 3.93 -15.35
C TYR A 58 0.54 4.13 -15.50
N ARG A 59 0.97 5.25 -16.09
CA ARG A 59 2.38 5.59 -16.29
C ARG A 59 2.96 6.34 -15.10
N TYR A 60 2.22 7.32 -14.56
CA TYR A 60 2.73 8.25 -13.55
C TYR A 60 2.34 7.93 -12.11
N THR A 61 1.58 6.86 -11.87
CA THR A 61 1.17 6.44 -10.52
C THR A 61 1.44 4.96 -10.29
N ALA A 62 1.24 4.50 -9.05
CA ALA A 62 1.31 3.09 -8.71
C ALA A 62 0.15 2.25 -9.28
N LYS A 63 -0.86 2.85 -9.95
CA LYS A 63 -2.08 2.18 -10.41
C LYS A 63 -1.82 0.91 -11.22
N GLY A 64 -0.80 0.90 -12.07
CA GLY A 64 -0.47 -0.26 -12.90
C GLY A 64 0.03 -1.49 -12.13
N ASN A 65 0.43 -1.32 -10.87
CA ASN A 65 0.96 -2.39 -10.01
C ASN A 65 0.22 -2.51 -8.66
N LEU A 66 -0.84 -1.72 -8.45
CA LEU A 66 -1.60 -1.70 -7.20
C LEU A 66 -2.85 -2.58 -7.34
N VAL A 67 -2.97 -3.60 -6.49
CA VAL A 67 -4.14 -4.48 -6.42
C VAL A 67 -4.80 -4.33 -5.06
N ALA A 68 -6.11 -4.06 -5.06
CA ALA A 68 -6.90 -4.02 -3.84
C ALA A 68 -7.43 -5.42 -3.50
N VAL A 69 -7.19 -5.87 -2.27
CA VAL A 69 -7.83 -7.07 -1.71
C VAL A 69 -9.09 -6.61 -0.96
N ILE A 70 -10.25 -6.79 -1.59
CA ILE A 70 -11.54 -6.31 -1.06
C ILE A 70 -12.35 -7.52 -0.57
N SER A 71 -12.85 -7.45 0.66
CA SER A 71 -13.70 -8.46 1.27
C SER A 71 -14.73 -7.77 2.17
N ASN A 72 -15.93 -8.34 2.24
CA ASN A 72 -16.98 -7.98 3.19
C ASN A 72 -17.06 -8.98 4.36
N GLY A 73 -16.05 -9.87 4.48
CA GLY A 73 -15.84 -10.79 5.59
C GLY A 73 -16.94 -11.78 5.93
N THR A 74 -17.89 -12.00 5.01
CA THR A 74 -18.94 -13.01 5.20
C THR A 74 -18.45 -14.45 5.03
N ALA A 75 -17.23 -14.65 4.52
CA ALA A 75 -16.60 -15.95 4.32
C ALA A 75 -15.09 -15.88 4.57
N VAL A 76 -14.69 -15.64 5.83
CA VAL A 76 -13.26 -15.61 6.20
C VAL A 76 -12.77 -17.04 6.43
N LEU A 77 -12.01 -17.58 5.48
CA LEU A 77 -11.48 -18.94 5.53
C LEU A 77 -12.62 -19.96 5.73
N GLY A 78 -12.49 -20.88 6.70
CA GLY A 78 -13.55 -21.77 7.14
C GLY A 78 -14.32 -21.27 8.38
N LEU A 79 -14.14 -20.01 8.77
CA LEU A 79 -14.74 -19.43 9.98
C LEU A 79 -16.14 -18.86 9.73
N GLY A 80 -16.56 -18.78 8.46
CA GLY A 80 -17.84 -18.19 8.08
C GLY A 80 -17.83 -16.67 8.16
N ASN A 81 -18.96 -16.11 8.58
CA ASN A 81 -19.16 -14.67 8.67
C ASN A 81 -18.65 -14.13 10.00
N ILE A 82 -17.53 -13.41 9.96
CA ILE A 82 -16.95 -12.73 11.13
C ILE A 82 -16.78 -11.22 10.91
N GLY A 83 -17.40 -10.67 9.86
CA GLY A 83 -17.43 -9.23 9.55
C GLY A 83 -16.55 -8.83 8.38
#